data_AF-A0A9X2BAL6-F1
#
_entry.id   AF-A0A9X2BAL6-F1
#
_cell.length_a   1.000
_cell.length_b   1.000
_cell.length_c   1.000
_cell.angle_alpha   90.00
_cell.angle_beta   90.00
_cell.angle_gamma   90.00
#
_symmetry.space_group_name_H-M   'P 1'
#
loop_
_entity.id
_entity.type
_entity.pdbx_description
1 polymer ?
#
loop_
_entity_poly.entity_id
_entity_poly.type
_entity_poly.pdbx_seq_one_letter_code
_entity_poly.pdbx_strand_id
1 'polypeptide(L)' 'MKKSEFGMIAGGIVLMILGVLLFSHLKHQNAVDSHTWTININGIRSFPWLTFAGFVIFMIGVVFNIASHGNKNMYSHKAE' A
#
# COMPACT_ATOMS: atom_id res chain seq x y z
N MET A 1 -8.53 -18.46 -7.87
CA MET A 1 -8.33 -17.09 -7.32
C MET A 1 -6.95 -16.88 -6.68
N LYS A 2 -6.23 -17.92 -6.22
CA LYS A 2 -4.88 -17.82 -5.61
C LYS A 2 -3.86 -16.91 -6.34
N LYS A 3 -3.88 -16.87 -7.67
CA LYS A 3 -2.98 -16.02 -8.48
C LYS A 3 -3.26 -14.52 -8.34
N SER A 4 -4.53 -14.14 -8.12
CA SER A 4 -4.94 -12.75 -7.97
C SER A 4 -4.50 -12.17 -6.63
N GLU A 5 -4.62 -12.95 -5.56
CA GLU A 5 -4.23 -12.56 -4.19
C GLU A 5 -2.74 -12.24 -4.12
N PHE A 6 -1.91 -13.12 -4.70
CA PHE A 6 -0.46 -12.94 -4.77
C PHE A 6 -0.09 -11.73 -5.63
N GLY A 7 -0.83 -11.50 -6.73
CA GLY A 7 -0.66 -10.32 -7.58
C GLY A 7 -0.93 -9.00 -6.85
N MET A 8 -1.94 -8.96 -5.97
CA MET A 8 -2.26 -7.78 -5.17
C MET A 8 -1.17 -7.49 -4.12
N ILE A 9 -0.65 -8.54 -3.46
CA ILE A 9 0.45 -8.40 -2.50
C ILE A 9 1.71 -7.88 -3.21
N ALA A 10 2.11 -8.52 -4.32
CA ALA A 10 3.28 -8.13 -5.08
C ALA A 10 3.14 -6.71 -5.68
N GLY A 11 1.97 -6.39 -6.24
CA GLY A 11 1.68 -5.07 -6.79
C GLY A 11 1.70 -3.96 -5.74
N GLY A 12 1.15 -4.22 -4.54
CA GLY A 12 1.19 -3.30 -3.41
C GLY A 12 2.61 -2.99 -2.97
N ILE A 13 3.47 -4.01 -2.84
CA ILE A 13 4.89 -3.85 -2.50
C ILE A 13 5.63 -3.02 -3.55
N VAL A 14 5.43 -3.31 -4.84
CA VAL A 14 6.06 -2.56 -5.94
C VAL A 14 5.64 -1.08 -5.90
N LEU A 15 4.35 -0.79 -5.70
CA LEU A 15 3.85 0.59 -5.56
C LEU A 15 4.43 1.31 -4.35
N MET A 16 4.61 0.61 -3.23
CA MET A 16 5.27 1.17 -2.04
C MET A 16 6.73 1.54 -2.32
N ILE A 17 7.49 0.66 -2.98
CA ILE A 17 8.89 0.92 -3.34
C ILE A 17 8.98 2.13 -4.29
N LEU A 18 8.13 2.19 -5.31
CA LEU A 18 8.06 3.31 -6.23
C LEU A 18 7.70 4.62 -5.51
N GLY A 19 6.76 4.57 -4.56
CA GLY A 19 6.40 5.70 -3.72
C GLY A 19 7.57 6.19 -2.86
N VAL A 20 8.32 5.29 -2.23
CA VAL A 20 9.52 5.68 -1.48
C VAL A 20 10.57 6.33 -2.39
N LEU A 21 10.84 5.75 -3.55
CA LEU A 21 11.82 6.29 -4.50
C LEU A 21 11.44 7.70 -4.99
N LEU A 22 10.18 7.91 -5.36
CA LEU A 22 9.69 9.20 -5.86
C LEU A 22 9.69 10.30 -4.81
N PHE A 23 9.50 9.95 -3.54
CA PHE A 23 9.41 10.91 -2.44
C PHE A 23 10.69 11.05 -1.61
N SER A 24 11.68 10.16 -1.79
CA SER A 24 12.98 10.20 -1.11
C SER A 24 13.81 11.46 -1.39
N HIS A 25 13.61 12.09 -2.54
CA HIS A 25 14.33 13.30 -2.96
C HIS A 25 13.69 14.60 -2.46
N LEU A 26 12.55 14.53 -1.79
CA LEU A 26 11.96 15.68 -1.12
C LEU A 26 12.66 15.86 0.21
N LYS A 27 13.68 16.73 0.23
CA LYS A 27 14.21 17.28 1.48
C LYS A 27 13.01 17.71 2.32
N HIS A 28 12.84 17.11 3.50
CA HIS A 28 11.84 17.53 4.48
C HIS A 28 12.08 18.99 4.85
N GLN A 29 11.55 19.92 4.06
CA GLN A 29 11.22 21.24 4.59
C GLN A 29 10.07 20.97 5.56
N ASN A 30 10.40 21.09 6.84
CA ASN A 30 9.50 20.90 7.94
C ASN A 30 8.20 21.64 7.64
N ALA A 31 7.05 20.96 7.67
CA ALA A 31 5.76 21.56 7.34
C ALA A 31 5.39 22.73 8.28
N VAL A 32 6.10 22.83 9.41
CA VAL A 32 5.99 23.91 10.40
C VAL A 32 6.80 25.16 10.01
N ASP A 33 7.80 25.02 9.12
CA ASP A 33 8.75 26.08 8.75
C ASP A 33 8.61 26.54 7.28
N SER A 34 7.83 25.79 6.48
CA SER A 34 7.50 26.22 5.12
C SER A 34 6.37 27.24 5.17
N HIS A 35 6.59 28.43 4.62
CA HIS A 35 5.52 29.40 4.37
C HIS A 35 4.35 28.67 3.69
N THR A 36 3.10 28.91 4.14
CA THR A 36 1.87 28.20 3.72
C THR A 36 1.73 28.03 2.19
N TRP A 37 2.39 28.90 1.43
CA TRP A 37 2.46 28.87 -0.02
C TRP A 37 3.25 27.67 -0.60
N THR A 38 4.34 27.24 0.03
CA THR A 38 5.19 26.13 -0.45
C THR A 38 4.50 24.78 -0.34
N ILE A 39 3.61 24.60 0.67
CA ILE A 39 2.76 23.41 0.83
C ILE A 39 1.74 23.32 -0.32
N ASN A 40 1.23 24.46 -0.79
CA ASN A 40 0.29 24.53 -1.91
C ASN A 40 0.98 24.31 -3.27
N ILE A 41 2.21 24.81 -3.43
CA ILE A 41 3.01 24.62 -4.66
C ILE A 41 3.48 23.16 -4.82
N ASN A 42 3.81 22.48 -3.72
CA ASN A 42 4.24 21.08 -3.73
C ASN A 42 3.11 20.07 -3.38
N GLY A 43 1.83 20.47 -3.43
CA GLY A 43 0.68 19.72 -2.91
C GLY A 43 0.65 18.21 -3.18
N ILE A 44 1.01 17.77 -4.39
CA ILE A 44 1.03 16.34 -4.78
C ILE A 44 2.22 15.55 -4.23
N ARG A 45 3.26 16.27 -3.81
CA ARG A 45 4.49 15.78 -3.20
C ARG A 45 4.51 15.94 -1.67
N SER A 46 3.56 16.68 -1.09
CA SER A 46 3.42 16.90 0.36
C SER A 46 3.09 15.64 1.15
N PHE A 47 2.43 14.68 0.50
CA PHE A 47 2.04 13.41 1.10
C PHE A 47 2.45 12.26 0.17
N PRO A 48 3.13 11.21 0.68
CA PRO A 48 3.55 10.05 -0.11
C PRO A 48 2.37 9.14 -0.47
N TRP A 49 1.44 9.69 -1.27
CA TRP A 49 0.16 9.06 -1.63
C TRP A 49 0.34 7.74 -2.36
N LEU A 50 1.39 7.62 -3.16
CA LEU A 50 1.70 6.38 -3.88
C LEU A 50 2.07 5.24 -2.92
N THR A 51 2.85 5.57 -1.87
CA THR A 51 3.20 4.63 -0.81
C THR A 51 1.97 4.23 -0.01
N PHE A 52 1.10 5.18 0.31
CA PHE A 52 -0.17 4.92 1.01
C PHE A 52 -1.11 4.02 0.17
N ALA A 53 -1.30 4.31 -1.11
CA ALA A 53 -2.12 3.49 -2.00
C ALA A 53 -1.56 2.06 -2.15
N GLY A 54 -0.23 1.92 -2.28
CA GLY A 54 0.44 0.62 -2.30
C GLY A 54 0.19 -0.18 -1.02
N PHE A 55 0.24 0.47 0.14
CA PHE A 55 -0.06 -0.16 1.43
C PHE A 55 -1.52 -0.65 1.52
N VAL A 56 -2.49 0.14 1.07
CA VAL A 56 -3.91 -0.26 1.05
C VAL A 56 -4.11 -1.50 0.18
N ILE A 57 -3.52 -1.52 -1.03
CA ILE A 57 -3.61 -2.67 -1.95
C ILE A 57 -2.96 -3.91 -1.34
N PHE A 58 -1.80 -3.75 -0.69
CA PHE A 58 -1.13 -4.83 0.02
C PHE A 58 -2.03 -5.42 1.11
N MET A 59 -2.64 -4.58 1.96
CA MET A 59 -3.52 -5.05 3.04
C MET A 59 -4.75 -5.77 2.50
N ILE A 60 -5.35 -5.29 1.41
CA ILE A 60 -6.45 -6.00 0.73
C ILE A 60 -5.99 -7.38 0.25
N GLY A 61 -4.80 -7.48 -0.35
CA GLY A 61 -4.20 -8.75 -0.76
C GLY A 61 -4.00 -9.72 0.41
N VAL A 62 -3.51 -9.22 1.55
CA VAL A 62 -3.34 -10.02 2.79
C VAL A 62 -4.68 -10.51 3.32
N VAL A 63 -5.70 -9.66 3.39
CA VAL A 63 -7.04 -10.04 3.86
C VAL A 63 -7.63 -11.14 2.96
N PHE A 64 -7.53 -10.99 1.64
CA PHE A 64 -7.99 -12.02 0.71
C PHE A 64 -7.20 -13.32 0.86
N ASN A 65 -5.90 -13.23 1.10
CA ASN A 65 -5.08 -14.43 1.33
C ASN A 65 -5.49 -15.17 2.60
N ILE A 66 -5.73 -14.46 3.70
CA ILE A 66 -6.21 -15.06 4.96
C ILE A 66 -7.59 -15.70 4.75
N ALA A 67 -8.53 -14.99 4.12
CA ALA A 67 -9.87 -15.50 3.84
C ALA A 67 -9.84 -16.77 2.95
N SER A 68 -8.98 -16.79 1.93
CA SER A 68 -8.75 -17.93 1.03
C SER A 68 -8.18 -19.15 1.76
N HIS A 69 -7.38 -18.95 2.81
CA HIS A 69 -6.86 -20.04 3.66
C HIS A 69 -7.89 -20.50 4.69
N GLY A 70 -8.60 -19.58 5.36
CA GLY A 70 -9.67 -19.92 6.30
C GLY A 70 -10.79 -20.74 5.66
N ASN A 71 -11.16 -20.41 4.41
CA ASN A 71 -12.22 -21.12 3.70
C ASN A 71 -11.84 -22.59 3.38
N LYS A 72 -10.58 -22.85 3.00
CA LYS A 72 -10.12 -24.23 2.71
C LYS A 72 -10.18 -25.13 3.94
N ASN A 73 -9.82 -24.59 5.11
CA ASN A 73 -9.82 -25.33 6.37
C ASN A 73 -11.25 -25.71 6.78
N MET A 74 -12.23 -24.83 6.57
CA MET A 74 -13.65 -25.13 6.87
C MET A 74 -14.23 -26.24 5.99
N TYR A 75 -13.92 -26.27 4.68
CA TYR A 75 -14.40 -27.35 3.81
C TYR A 75 -13.68 -28.68 4.08
N SER A 76 -12.41 -28.65 4.48
CA SER A 76 -11.67 -29.85 4.88
C SER A 76 -12.27 -30.51 6.13
N HIS A 77 -12.70 -29.70 7.11
CA HIS A 77 -13.22 -30.19 8.38
C HIS A 77 -14.67 -30.72 8.30
N LYS A 78 -15.38 -30.44 7.19
CA LYS A 78 -16.75 -30.89 6.92
C LYS A 78 -16.80 -32.22 6.15
N ALA A 79 -15.64 -32.70 5.70
CA ALA A 79 -15.50 -33.91 4.90
C ALA A 79 -15.00 -35.13 5.73
N GLU A 80 -14.71 -34.92 7.02
CA GLU A 80 -14.49 -35.97 8.03
C GLU A 80 -15.79 -36.24 8.80
#